data_AF-A0A359G2D1-F1
#
_entry.id   AF-A0A359G2D1-F1
#
_cell.length_a   1.000
_cell.length_b   1.000
_cell.length_c   1.000
_cell.angle_alpha   90.00
_cell.angle_beta   90.00
_cell.angle_gamma   90.00
#
_symmetry.space_group_name_H-M   'P 1'
#
loop_
_entity.id
_entity.type
_entity.pdbx_description
1 polymer ?
#
loop_
_entity_poly.entity_id
_entity_poly.type
_entity_poly.pdbx_seq_one_letter_code
_entity_poly.pdbx_strand_id
1 'polypeptide(L)' 'DWNWGIEKKISTIATEIYGASAIDYTAQAKADLQKIEDLNLAKLPVCIAKTQKSLSDNPLLLGRPENFVV' A
#
# COMPACT_ATOMS: atom_id res chain seq x y z
N ASP A 1 -2.84 7.24 -12.07
CA ASP A 1 -4.10 7.79 -12.62
C ASP A 1 -5.13 7.85 -11.51
N TRP A 2 -6.00 8.86 -11.49
CA TRP A 2 -7.09 9.01 -10.50
C TRP A 2 -8.14 7.89 -10.59
N ASN A 3 -8.32 7.32 -11.79
CA ASN A 3 -9.28 6.27 -12.08
C ASN A 3 -8.77 4.86 -11.76
N TRP A 4 -7.54 4.72 -11.25
CA TRP A 4 -7.08 3.41 -10.76
C TRP A 4 -7.87 3.00 -9.52
N GLY A 5 -8.16 1.70 -9.43
CA GLY A 5 -8.66 1.10 -8.18
C GLY A 5 -7.67 1.31 -7.04
N ILE A 6 -8.18 1.33 -5.82
CA ILE A 6 -7.39 1.66 -4.62
C ILE A 6 -6.20 0.69 -4.47
N GLU A 7 -6.45 -0.61 -4.62
CA GLU A 7 -5.40 -1.64 -4.53
C GLU A 7 -4.26 -1.40 -5.53
N LYS A 8 -4.60 -1.00 -6.76
CA LYS A 8 -3.58 -0.65 -7.77
C LYS A 8 -2.77 0.58 -7.38
N LYS A 9 -3.40 1.60 -6.78
CA LYS A 9 -2.70 2.79 -6.27
C LYS A 9 -1.72 2.41 -5.17
N ILE A 10 -2.14 1.59 -4.20
CA ILE A 10 -1.29 1.12 -3.10
C ILE A 10 -0.15 0.25 -3.67
N SER A 11 -0.46 -0.71 -4.53
CA SER A 11 0.52 -1.59 -5.19
C SER A 11 1.57 -0.81 -5.95
N THR A 12 1.17 0.19 -6.73
CA THR A 12 2.13 1.01 -7.49
C THR A 12 3.11 1.74 -6.55
N ILE A 13 2.62 2.28 -5.43
CA ILE A 13 3.51 2.94 -4.46
C ILE A 13 4.44 1.91 -3.81
N ALA A 14 3.91 0.76 -3.39
CA ALA A 14 4.69 -0.28 -2.73
C ALA A 14 5.78 -0.86 -3.65
N THR A 15 5.48 -1.15 -4.91
CA THR A 15 6.44 -1.76 -5.83
C THR A 15 7.42 -0.72 -6.40
N GLU A 16 6.92 0.40 -6.91
CA GLU A 16 7.77 1.35 -7.66
C GLU A 16 8.57 2.28 -6.75
N ILE A 17 8.03 2.63 -5.57
CA ILE A 17 8.67 3.60 -4.67
C ILE A 17 9.40 2.88 -3.53
N TYR A 18 8.80 1.83 -2.95
CA TYR A 18 9.40 1.15 -1.81
C TYR A 18 10.23 -0.07 -2.20
N GLY A 19 9.97 -0.69 -3.36
CA GLY A 19 10.64 -1.92 -3.80
C GLY A 19 10.07 -3.19 -3.16
N ALA A 20 8.82 -3.15 -2.69
CA ALA A 20 8.13 -4.32 -2.18
C ALA A 20 7.85 -5.33 -3.30
N SER A 21 7.89 -6.62 -2.96
CA SER A 21 7.56 -7.70 -3.90
C SER A 21 6.06 -7.98 -3.98
N ALA A 22 5.34 -7.74 -2.89
CA ALA A 22 3.90 -7.95 -2.80
C ALA A 22 3.29 -7.10 -1.68
N ILE A 23 1.97 -7.01 -1.69
CA ILE A 23 1.18 -6.49 -0.58
C ILE A 23 0.34 -7.63 -0.01
N ASP A 24 0.28 -7.74 1.31
CA ASP A 24 -0.64 -8.61 2.02
C ASP A 24 -1.71 -7.80 2.76
N TYR A 25 -2.97 -8.07 2.41
CA TYR A 25 -4.11 -7.39 3.02
C TYR A 25 -4.74 -8.29 4.08
N THR A 26 -4.80 -7.79 5.31
CA THR A 26 -5.61 -8.39 6.36
C THR A 26 -7.09 -8.47 5.98
N ALA A 27 -7.85 -9.37 6.60
CA ALA A 27 -9.28 -9.49 6.36
C ALA A 27 -10.04 -8.17 6.62
N GLN A 28 -9.64 -7.43 7.67
CA GLN A 28 -10.20 -6.11 7.98
C GLN A 28 -9.91 -5.11 6.88
N ALA A 29 -8.67 -5.06 6.38
CA ALA A 29 -8.30 -4.16 5.29
C ALA A 29 -9.11 -4.43 4.01
N LYS A 30 -9.37 -5.71 3.67
CA LYS A 30 -10.23 -6.07 2.53
C LYS A 30 -11.67 -5.60 2.71
N ALA A 31 -12.22 -5.73 3.91
CA ALA A 31 -13.56 -5.23 4.23
C ALA A 31 -13.63 -3.69 4.13
N ASP A 32 -12.60 -2.99 4.61
CA ASP A 32 -12.53 -1.53 4.53
C ASP A 32 -12.36 -1.04 3.09
N LEU A 33 -11.56 -1.72 2.26
CA LEU A 33 -11.45 -1.43 0.83
C LEU A 33 -12.81 -1.52 0.13
N GLN A 34 -13.57 -2.59 0.40
CA GLN A 34 -14.92 -2.75 -0.15
C GLN A 34 -15.83 -1.59 0.29
N LYS A 35 -15.78 -1.22 1.57
CA LYS A 35 -16.56 -0.08 2.09
C LYS A 35 -16.20 1.24 1.40
N ILE A 36 -14.93 1.47 1.08
CA ILE A 36 -14.48 2.69 0.37
C ILE A 36 -15.03 2.70 -1.07
N GLU A 37 -15.06 1.55 -1.74
CA GLU A 37 -15.70 1.40 -3.05
C GLU A 37 -17.20 1.68 -2.97
N ASP A 38 -17.90 1.11 -1.99
CA ASP A 38 -19.35 1.31 -1.79
C ASP A 38 -19.72 2.79 -1.52
N LEU A 39 -18.81 3.53 -0.86
CA LEU A 39 -18.95 4.96 -0.59
C LEU A 39 -18.55 5.85 -1.78
N ASN A 40 -18.16 5.27 -2.93
CA ASN A 40 -17.65 5.98 -4.12
C ASN A 40 -16.41 6.84 -3.85
N LEU A 41 -15.59 6.45 -2.87
CA LEU A 41 -14.39 7.19 -2.47
C LEU A 41 -13.11 6.70 -3.15
N ALA A 42 -13.19 5.65 -3.97
CA ALA A 42 -12.04 5.00 -4.62
C ALA A 42 -11.21 5.90 -5.54
N LYS A 43 -11.80 7.00 -6.03
CA LYS A 43 -11.11 7.97 -6.91
C LYS A 43 -10.18 8.92 -6.15
N LEU A 44 -10.26 8.98 -4.82
CA LEU A 44 -9.38 9.80 -3.98
C LEU A 44 -7.91 9.35 -4.08
N PRO A 45 -6.96 10.23 -3.72
CA PRO A 45 -5.57 9.82 -3.55
C PRO A 45 -5.43 8.87 -2.35
N VAL A 46 -4.38 8.06 -2.35
CA VAL A 46 -4.01 7.21 -1.22
C VAL A 46 -2.92 7.88 -0.38
N CYS A 47 -3.01 7.76 0.93
CA CYS A 47 -1.97 8.16 1.87
C CYS A 47 -1.44 6.91 2.57
N ILE A 48 -0.15 6.60 2.42
CA ILE A 48 0.45 5.42 3.04
C ILE A 48 1.06 5.81 4.38
N ALA A 49 0.43 5.35 5.47
CA ALA A 49 0.98 5.47 6.82
C ALA A 49 1.84 4.24 7.13
N LYS A 50 3.16 4.43 7.20
CA LYS A 50 4.12 3.38 7.57
C LYS A 50 5.29 3.96 8.37
N THR A 51 6.22 3.12 8.80
CA THR A 51 7.45 3.61 9.44
C THR A 51 8.27 4.51 8.50
N GLN A 52 8.83 5.57 9.07
CA GLN A 52 9.74 6.50 8.41
C GLN A 52 11.21 6.02 8.39
N LYS A 53 11.53 4.94 9.13
CA LYS A 53 12.91 4.46 9.32
C LYS A 53 13.39 3.52 8.21
N SER A 54 12.46 2.94 7.45
CA SER A 54 12.71 1.96 6.40
C SER A 54 11.89 2.30 5.17
N LEU A 55 12.29 1.82 3.99
CA LEU A 55 11.42 1.79 2.81
C LEU A 55 10.30 0.75 2.97
N SER A 56 10.55 -0.35 3.69
CA SER A 56 9.51 -1.28 4.10
C SER A 56 8.66 -0.73 5.25
N ASP A 57 7.73 -1.55 5.72
CA ASP A 57 6.93 -1.35 6.93
C ASP A 57 7.68 -1.75 8.21
N ASN A 58 8.73 -2.58 8.10
CA ASN A 58 9.59 -3.00 9.20
C ASN A 58 10.74 -1.99 9.45
N PRO A 59 10.80 -1.33 10.61
CA PRO A 59 11.80 -0.31 10.92
C PRO A 59 13.24 -0.82 11.05
N LEU A 60 13.44 -2.15 11.14
CA LEU A 60 14.75 -2.77 11.28
C LEU A 60 15.42 -3.07 9.93
N LEU A 61 14.66 -3.04 8.84
CA LEU A 61 15.21 -3.21 7.49
C LEU A 61 15.79 -1.86 7.01
N LEU A 62 17.11 -1.77 6.91
CA LEU A 62 17.81 -0.52 6.60
C LEU A 62 18.37 -0.50 5.18
N GLY A 63 18.67 0.69 4.68
CA GLY A 63 19.22 0.89 3.33
C GLY A 63 18.15 0.68 2.26
N ARG A 64 18.45 -0.15 1.26
CA ARG A 64 17.51 -0.53 0.19
C ARG A 64 17.08 -1.99 0.39
N PRO A 65 16.05 -2.26 1.20
CA PRO A 65 15.54 -3.61 1.36
C PRO A 65 14.95 -4.12 0.05
N GLU A 66 15.01 -5.44 -0.16
CA GLU A 66 14.45 -6.14 -1.32
C GLU A 66 13.71 -7.39 -0.82
N ASN A 67 12.86 -7.96 -1.67
CA ASN A 67 12.14 -9.22 -1.40
C ASN A 67 11.26 -9.19 -0.13
N PHE A 68 10.67 -8.03 0.18
CA PHE A 68 9.78 -7.88 1.33
C PHE A 68 8.32 -7.72 0.90
N VAL A 69 7.42 -8.11 1.81
CA VAL A 69 5.97 -7.93 1.69
C VAL A 69 5.56 -6.80 2.63
N VAL A 70 4.61 -5.97 2.18
CA VAL A 70 4.01 -4.88 2.97
C VAL A 70 2.58 -5.23 3.34
#